data_AF-A0A932ZPC9-F1
#
_entry.id   AF-A0A932ZPC9-F1
#
_cell.length_a   1.000
_cell.length_b   1.000
_cell.length_c   1.000
_cell.angle_alpha   90.00
_cell.angle_beta   90.00
_cell.angle_gamma   90.00
#
_symmetry.space_group_name_H-M   'P 1'
#
loop_
_entity.id
_entity.type
_entity.pdbx_description
1 polymer ?
#
loop_
_entity_poly.entity_id
_entity_poly.type
_entity_poly.pdbx_seq_one_letter_code
_entity_poly.pdbx_strand_id
1 'polypeptide(L)'
;MEPCPSWEAWSARLDGEVAAAEGARLDAHRVACPACRDAVARLDRLRDALVRESRTDLAPPPADGEACPPTARLLALVAGTLGGPDREDAEAHLADCAACLHEAVLASEAIAAAAPPDAARRPRARGLRWGAAAAAAAAALVFVPLLTRGWVPDDLSLRGAIETAAAPSQVTLRGGIRLELAPGTRVVDDPGGSGRTLLLERGRLTLRVPPGTGGVSVRTVNLEAAVLGTAFDVVVMHLPGGQSASAVGVTEGTVRVRAGGEEVRLTAEWHAYAVTGEALLVQEGRAIRSPREALAMLAQHRQAVSAGRDRDARWLAAILLASGHISHADLAGTDLVGGENGEGE
;
A
#
# COMPACT_ATOMS: atom_id res chain seq x y z
N MET A 1 20.79 -17.90 -34.56
CA MET A 1 19.71 -17.21 -33.82
C MET A 1 20.35 -16.71 -32.54
N GLU A 2 20.45 -15.41 -32.36
CA GLU A 2 20.97 -14.86 -31.10
C GLU A 2 20.02 -15.26 -29.95
N PRO A 3 20.55 -15.50 -28.74
CA PRO A 3 19.69 -15.74 -27.58
C PRO A 3 18.76 -14.55 -27.37
N CYS A 4 17.55 -14.80 -26.87
CA CYS A 4 16.62 -13.73 -26.53
C CYS A 4 17.28 -12.78 -25.51
N PRO A 5 17.18 -11.45 -25.69
CA PRO A 5 17.68 -10.48 -24.73
C PRO A 5 17.05 -10.70 -23.36
N SER A 6 17.78 -10.35 -22.29
CA SER A 6 17.22 -10.43 -20.94
C SER A 6 16.04 -9.48 -20.78
N TRP A 7 15.22 -9.76 -19.77
CA TRP A 7 14.10 -8.91 -19.42
C TRP A 7 14.53 -7.46 -19.10
N GLU A 8 15.65 -7.30 -18.40
CA GLU A 8 16.17 -5.99 -18.00
C GLU A 8 16.50 -5.12 -19.21
N ALA A 9 17.06 -5.72 -20.29
CA ALA A 9 17.35 -5.00 -21.52
C ALA A 9 16.07 -4.49 -22.22
N TRP A 10 14.98 -5.27 -22.18
CA TRP A 10 13.69 -4.84 -22.72
C TRP A 10 13.04 -3.74 -21.87
N SER A 11 13.11 -3.82 -20.54
CA SER A 11 12.62 -2.77 -19.64
C SER A 11 13.34 -1.45 -19.92
N ALA A 12 14.68 -1.45 -19.87
CA ALA A 12 15.49 -0.27 -20.13
C ALA A 12 15.21 0.33 -21.53
N ARG A 13 14.90 -0.52 -22.54
CA ARG A 13 14.51 -0.07 -23.87
C ARG A 13 13.15 0.64 -23.90
N LEU A 14 12.18 0.15 -23.13
CA LEU A 14 10.84 0.73 -23.02
C LEU A 14 10.86 2.06 -22.26
N ASP A 15 11.76 2.18 -21.28
CA ASP A 15 11.96 3.38 -20.46
C ASP A 15 12.84 4.44 -21.17
N GLY A 16 13.44 4.09 -22.31
CA GLY A 16 14.30 5.00 -23.09
C GLY A 16 15.73 5.13 -22.54
N GLU A 17 16.14 4.22 -21.67
CA GLU A 17 17.42 4.26 -20.94
C GLU A 17 18.58 3.55 -21.68
N VAL A 18 18.31 2.92 -22.82
CA VAL A 18 19.36 2.25 -23.61
C VAL A 18 20.02 3.20 -24.61
N ALA A 19 21.34 3.06 -24.77
CA ALA A 19 22.07 3.76 -25.82
C ALA A 19 21.49 3.43 -27.22
N ALA A 20 21.52 4.39 -28.14
CA ALA A 20 20.88 4.26 -29.46
C ALA A 20 21.30 3.00 -30.24
N ALA A 21 22.58 2.60 -30.14
CA ALA A 21 23.10 1.40 -30.78
C ALA A 21 22.49 0.11 -30.19
N GLU A 22 22.33 0.04 -28.87
CA GLU A 22 21.68 -1.08 -28.20
C GLU A 22 20.18 -1.12 -28.51
N GLY A 23 19.53 0.05 -28.54
CA GLY A 23 18.14 0.16 -28.95
C GLY A 23 17.89 -0.37 -30.36
N ALA A 24 18.74 -0.02 -31.32
CA ALA A 24 18.66 -0.55 -32.68
C ALA A 24 18.86 -2.07 -32.75
N ARG A 25 19.77 -2.63 -31.92
CA ARG A 25 19.98 -4.08 -31.84
C ARG A 25 18.75 -4.80 -31.29
N LEU A 26 18.15 -4.29 -30.21
CA LEU A 26 16.92 -4.83 -29.63
C LEU A 26 15.76 -4.73 -30.64
N ASP A 27 15.60 -3.61 -31.32
CA ASP A 27 14.54 -3.43 -32.32
C ASP A 27 14.69 -4.44 -33.49
N ALA A 28 15.92 -4.69 -33.96
CA ALA A 28 16.20 -5.71 -34.96
C ALA A 28 15.85 -7.14 -34.45
N HIS A 29 16.19 -7.45 -33.20
CA HIS A 29 15.82 -8.73 -32.58
C HIS A 29 14.30 -8.89 -32.47
N ARG A 30 13.57 -7.84 -32.07
CA ARG A 30 12.09 -7.85 -31.99
C ARG A 30 11.44 -8.22 -33.31
N VAL A 31 11.98 -7.72 -34.43
CA VAL A 31 11.48 -8.02 -35.78
C VAL A 31 11.74 -9.48 -36.15
N ALA A 32 12.91 -10.02 -35.76
CA ALA A 32 13.32 -11.37 -36.11
C ALA A 32 12.72 -12.48 -35.21
N CYS A 33 12.34 -12.17 -33.98
CA CYS A 33 11.90 -13.14 -32.97
C CYS A 33 10.40 -12.97 -32.62
N PRO A 34 9.51 -13.89 -33.06
CA PRO A 34 8.07 -13.80 -32.77
C PRO A 34 7.74 -13.77 -31.27
N ALA A 35 8.47 -14.54 -30.45
CA ALA A 35 8.25 -14.57 -29.01
C ALA A 35 8.54 -13.23 -28.33
N CYS A 36 9.67 -12.59 -28.69
CA CYS A 36 9.99 -11.26 -28.18
C CYS A 36 9.04 -10.18 -28.70
N ARG A 37 8.60 -10.29 -29.96
CA ARG A 37 7.58 -9.39 -30.53
C ARG A 37 6.29 -9.43 -29.72
N ASP A 38 5.77 -10.62 -29.44
CA ASP A 38 4.52 -10.80 -28.72
C ASP A 38 4.63 -10.38 -27.25
N ALA A 39 5.80 -10.62 -26.63
CA ALA A 39 6.09 -10.18 -25.27
C ALA A 39 6.14 -8.64 -25.15
N VAL A 40 6.87 -7.96 -26.05
CA VAL A 40 6.95 -6.49 -26.07
C VAL A 40 5.58 -5.87 -26.37
N ALA A 41 4.81 -6.44 -27.31
CA ALA A 41 3.44 -5.99 -27.59
C ALA A 41 2.48 -6.18 -26.40
N ARG A 42 2.73 -7.15 -25.51
CA ARG A 42 1.98 -7.28 -24.25
C ARG A 42 2.36 -6.18 -23.26
N LEU A 43 3.64 -5.82 -23.18
CA LEU A 43 4.10 -4.76 -22.30
C LEU A 43 3.62 -3.38 -22.71
N ASP A 44 3.68 -3.06 -24.01
CA ASP A 44 3.16 -1.79 -24.53
C ASP A 44 1.68 -1.63 -24.15
N ARG A 45 0.88 -2.70 -24.29
CA ARG A 45 -0.54 -2.69 -23.88
C ARG A 45 -0.73 -2.45 -22.38
N LEU A 46 0.10 -3.04 -21.52
CA LEU A 46 0.04 -2.82 -20.08
C LEU A 46 0.45 -1.39 -19.71
N ARG A 47 1.53 -0.87 -20.32
CA ARG A 47 1.97 0.50 -20.12
C ARG A 47 0.89 1.49 -20.56
N ASP A 48 0.30 1.30 -21.73
CA ASP A 48 -0.80 2.15 -22.23
C ASP A 48 -2.02 2.10 -21.30
N ALA A 49 -2.34 0.94 -20.72
CA ALA A 49 -3.41 0.83 -19.73
C ALA A 49 -3.11 1.63 -18.46
N LEU A 50 -1.89 1.52 -17.91
CA LEU A 50 -1.48 2.28 -16.72
C LEU A 50 -1.41 3.79 -16.97
N VAL A 51 -0.96 4.21 -18.15
CA VAL A 51 -0.94 5.62 -18.54
C VAL A 51 -2.36 6.17 -18.69
N ARG A 52 -3.30 5.38 -19.23
CA ARG A 52 -4.72 5.76 -19.27
C ARG A 52 -5.30 5.88 -17.86
N GLU A 53 -5.05 4.90 -17.00
CA GLU A 53 -5.54 4.91 -15.61
C GLU A 53 -5.03 6.14 -14.85
N SER A 54 -3.72 6.40 -14.87
CA SER A 54 -3.12 7.58 -14.22
C SER A 54 -3.58 8.93 -14.77
N ARG A 55 -3.92 9.03 -16.07
CA ARG A 55 -4.53 10.23 -16.63
C ARG A 55 -5.99 10.41 -16.22
N THR A 56 -6.69 9.33 -15.89
CA THR A 56 -8.10 9.39 -15.55
C THR A 56 -8.33 9.81 -14.10
N ASP A 57 -7.39 9.57 -13.20
CA ASP A 57 -7.39 10.16 -11.85
C ASP A 57 -7.38 11.71 -11.86
N LEU A 58 -7.03 12.31 -12.99
CA LEU A 58 -7.03 13.76 -13.21
C LEU A 58 -8.19 14.24 -14.10
N ALA A 59 -8.97 13.34 -14.71
CA ALA A 59 -10.09 13.71 -15.53
C ALA A 59 -11.36 13.86 -14.68
N PRO A 60 -12.09 14.99 -14.76
CA PRO A 60 -13.38 15.10 -14.10
C PRO A 60 -14.33 14.00 -14.62
N PRO A 61 -15.23 13.46 -13.77
CA PRO A 61 -16.17 12.44 -14.19
C PRO A 61 -16.94 12.93 -15.44
N PRO A 62 -17.20 12.05 -16.43
CA PRO A 62 -17.91 12.44 -17.64
C PRO A 62 -19.24 13.10 -17.26
N ALA A 63 -19.48 14.29 -17.81
CA ALA A 63 -20.73 15.00 -17.62
C ALA A 63 -21.87 14.19 -18.24
N ASP A 64 -22.75 13.68 -17.38
CA ASP A 64 -24.12 13.22 -17.60
C ASP A 64 -24.56 13.02 -19.07
N GLY A 65 -24.66 11.76 -19.50
CA GLY A 65 -25.38 11.45 -20.75
C GLY A 65 -25.54 9.97 -21.05
N GLU A 66 -24.47 9.19 -20.91
CA GLU A 66 -24.56 7.73 -21.02
C GLU A 66 -24.60 7.14 -19.62
N ALA A 67 -25.79 6.69 -19.22
CA ALA A 67 -25.97 6.01 -17.95
C ALA A 67 -25.04 4.80 -17.91
N CYS A 68 -24.04 4.84 -17.02
CA CYS A 68 -23.15 3.73 -16.76
C CYS A 68 -23.98 2.45 -16.56
N PRO A 69 -23.52 1.29 -17.07
CA PRO A 69 -24.25 0.05 -16.92
C PRO A 69 -24.46 -0.21 -15.42
N PRO A 70 -25.63 -0.70 -15.02
CA PRO A 70 -25.91 -0.96 -13.61
C PRO A 70 -24.87 -1.93 -13.05
N THR A 71 -24.43 -1.72 -11.80
CA THR A 71 -23.36 -2.50 -11.14
C THR A 71 -23.59 -4.02 -11.25
N ALA A 72 -24.84 -4.49 -11.21
CA ALA A 72 -25.17 -5.90 -11.39
C ALA A 72 -24.73 -6.47 -12.75
N ARG A 73 -24.77 -5.68 -13.82
CA ARG A 73 -24.31 -6.07 -15.18
C ARG A 73 -22.78 -6.16 -15.22
N LEU A 74 -22.08 -5.22 -14.59
CA LEU A 74 -20.61 -5.26 -14.45
C LEU A 74 -20.15 -6.48 -13.64
N LEU A 75 -20.81 -6.79 -12.52
CA LEU A 75 -20.51 -7.98 -11.72
C LEU A 75 -20.75 -9.28 -12.50
N ALA A 76 -21.82 -9.35 -13.29
CA ALA A 76 -22.09 -10.50 -14.15
C ALA A 76 -21.03 -10.67 -15.25
N LEU A 77 -20.52 -9.56 -15.80
CA LEU A 77 -19.42 -9.57 -16.77
C LEU A 77 -18.15 -10.15 -16.13
N VAL A 78 -17.77 -9.62 -14.97
CA VAL A 78 -16.56 -10.05 -14.23
C VAL A 78 -16.65 -11.52 -13.79
N ALA A 79 -17.83 -11.96 -13.36
CA ALA A 79 -18.08 -13.36 -12.99
C ALA A 79 -18.14 -14.31 -14.21
N GLY A 80 -18.07 -13.79 -15.44
CA GLY A 80 -18.18 -14.56 -16.68
C GLY A 80 -19.58 -15.15 -16.92
N THR A 81 -20.61 -14.62 -16.26
CA THR A 81 -22.01 -15.07 -16.39
C THR A 81 -22.81 -14.23 -17.38
N LEU A 82 -22.28 -13.06 -17.79
CA LEU A 82 -22.85 -12.23 -18.84
C LEU A 82 -22.49 -12.80 -20.22
N GLY A 83 -23.48 -12.94 -21.10
CA GLY A 83 -23.30 -13.48 -22.45
C GLY A 83 -24.11 -12.74 -23.50
N GLY A 84 -23.84 -13.03 -24.77
CA GLY A 84 -24.54 -12.42 -25.90
C GLY A 84 -24.30 -10.91 -26.03
N PRO A 85 -25.26 -10.17 -26.62
CA PRO A 85 -25.15 -8.73 -26.82
C PRO A 85 -24.88 -7.96 -25.53
N ASP A 86 -25.40 -8.43 -24.39
CA ASP A 86 -25.20 -7.75 -23.12
C ASP A 86 -23.75 -7.71 -22.65
N ARG A 87 -22.99 -8.75 -23.02
CA ARG A 87 -21.56 -8.83 -22.77
C ARG A 87 -20.80 -7.87 -23.66
N GLU A 88 -21.13 -7.84 -24.95
CA GLU A 88 -20.49 -6.97 -25.94
C GLU A 88 -20.69 -5.50 -25.60
N ASP A 89 -21.91 -5.09 -25.23
CA ASP A 89 -22.22 -3.72 -24.78
C ASP A 89 -21.42 -3.33 -23.54
N ALA A 90 -21.33 -4.23 -22.55
CA ALA A 90 -20.61 -3.96 -21.31
C ALA A 90 -19.09 -3.88 -21.55
N GLU A 91 -18.53 -4.77 -22.38
CA GLU A 91 -17.12 -4.72 -22.79
C GLU A 91 -16.79 -3.45 -23.58
N ALA A 92 -17.67 -3.02 -24.49
CA ALA A 92 -17.53 -1.77 -25.22
C ALA A 92 -17.55 -0.56 -24.27
N HIS A 93 -18.50 -0.50 -23.33
CA HIS A 93 -18.54 0.57 -22.34
C HIS A 93 -17.30 0.58 -21.44
N LEU A 94 -16.78 -0.58 -21.02
CA LEU A 94 -15.55 -0.67 -20.22
C LEU A 94 -14.31 -0.18 -20.97
N ALA A 95 -14.32 -0.23 -22.31
CA ALA A 95 -13.23 0.33 -23.12
C ALA A 95 -13.21 1.86 -23.09
N ASP A 96 -14.38 2.49 -22.92
CA ASP A 96 -14.56 3.95 -23.00
C ASP A 96 -14.74 4.62 -21.62
N CYS A 97 -15.13 3.88 -20.59
CA CYS A 97 -15.43 4.39 -19.25
C CYS A 97 -14.48 3.83 -18.18
N ALA A 98 -13.48 4.63 -17.80
CA ALA A 98 -12.48 4.27 -16.81
C ALA A 98 -13.05 4.01 -15.40
N ALA A 99 -14.12 4.73 -15.00
CA ALA A 99 -14.76 4.51 -13.71
C ALA A 99 -15.35 3.10 -13.61
N CYS A 100 -16.07 2.65 -14.64
CA CYS A 100 -16.61 1.29 -14.69
C CYS A 100 -15.50 0.23 -14.84
N LEU A 101 -14.39 0.56 -15.52
CA LEU A 101 -13.23 -0.33 -15.60
C LEU A 101 -12.60 -0.55 -14.23
N HIS A 102 -12.39 0.51 -13.46
CA HIS A 102 -11.86 0.44 -12.10
C HIS A 102 -12.78 -0.41 -11.19
N GLU A 103 -14.10 -0.18 -11.23
CA GLU A 103 -15.07 -1.01 -10.50
C GLU A 103 -15.01 -2.49 -10.90
N ALA A 104 -14.89 -2.79 -12.20
CA ALA A 104 -14.79 -4.15 -12.69
C ALA A 104 -13.50 -4.85 -12.22
N VAL A 105 -12.37 -4.13 -12.16
CA VAL A 105 -11.09 -4.64 -11.63
C VAL A 105 -11.23 -4.96 -10.14
N LEU A 106 -11.72 -4.02 -9.32
CA LEU A 106 -11.92 -4.24 -7.88
C LEU A 106 -12.86 -5.43 -7.61
N ALA A 107 -13.94 -5.54 -8.40
CA ALA A 107 -14.84 -6.69 -8.31
C ALA A 107 -14.14 -8.01 -8.65
N SER A 108 -13.24 -8.02 -9.65
CA SER A 108 -12.51 -9.21 -10.07
C SER A 108 -11.55 -9.71 -8.98
N GLU A 109 -10.87 -8.79 -8.30
CA GLU A 109 -9.99 -9.09 -7.18
C GLU A 109 -10.77 -9.62 -5.98
N ALA A 110 -11.92 -9.02 -5.67
CA ALA A 110 -12.80 -9.49 -4.60
C ALA A 110 -13.32 -10.91 -4.87
N ILE A 111 -13.71 -11.23 -6.11
CA ILE A 111 -14.14 -12.57 -6.51
C ILE A 111 -12.97 -13.56 -6.40
N ALA A 112 -11.77 -13.17 -6.83
CA ALA A 112 -10.57 -14.00 -6.71
C ALA A 112 -10.19 -14.26 -5.24
N ALA A 113 -10.30 -13.26 -4.37
CA ALA A 113 -10.04 -13.37 -2.95
C ALA A 113 -11.09 -14.22 -2.21
N ALA A 114 -12.35 -14.18 -2.66
CA ALA A 114 -13.44 -15.00 -2.12
C ALA A 114 -13.39 -16.46 -2.59
N ALA A 115 -12.62 -16.77 -3.64
CA ALA A 115 -12.46 -18.13 -4.11
C ALA A 115 -11.70 -18.95 -3.04
N PRO A 116 -12.26 -20.08 -2.54
CA PRO A 116 -11.58 -20.88 -1.54
C PRO A 116 -10.24 -21.39 -2.09
N PRO A 117 -9.14 -21.33 -1.31
CA PRO A 117 -7.78 -21.64 -1.77
C PRO A 117 -7.63 -23.07 -2.32
N ASP A 118 -8.56 -23.97 -1.98
CA ASP A 118 -8.56 -25.37 -2.42
C ASP A 118 -9.24 -25.61 -3.78
N ALA A 119 -9.85 -24.59 -4.40
CA ALA A 119 -10.53 -24.76 -5.70
C ALA A 119 -9.56 -25.05 -6.86
N ALA A 120 -8.27 -24.73 -6.72
CA ALA A 120 -7.25 -24.96 -7.75
C ALA A 120 -6.68 -26.39 -7.78
N ARG A 121 -7.00 -27.25 -6.79
CA ARG A 121 -6.63 -28.68 -6.80
C ARG A 121 -7.87 -29.55 -6.73
N ARG A 122 -8.63 -29.63 -7.83
CA ARG A 122 -9.55 -30.76 -8.02
C ARG A 122 -8.82 -31.91 -8.73
N PRO A 123 -8.31 -32.93 -8.00
CA PRO A 123 -8.10 -34.22 -8.63
C PRO A 123 -9.47 -34.71 -9.15
N ARG A 124 -9.54 -35.09 -10.43
CA ARG A 124 -10.72 -35.72 -11.02
C ARG A 124 -10.96 -37.09 -10.37
N ALA A 125 -11.47 -37.12 -9.15
CA ALA A 125 -11.76 -38.35 -8.42
C ALA A 125 -13.26 -38.66 -8.49
N ARG A 126 -13.62 -39.53 -9.43
CA ARG A 126 -15.00 -39.98 -9.71
C ARG A 126 -15.55 -40.96 -8.65
N GLY A 127 -15.01 -41.00 -7.42
CA GLY A 127 -15.14 -42.17 -6.54
C GLY A 127 -15.47 -41.98 -5.06
N LEU A 128 -15.59 -40.77 -4.50
CA LEU A 128 -15.82 -40.61 -3.05
C LEU A 128 -17.19 -40.00 -2.73
N ARG A 129 -18.23 -40.84 -2.70
CA ARG A 129 -19.53 -40.50 -2.10
C ARG A 129 -19.69 -40.92 -0.63
N TRP A 130 -18.69 -41.60 -0.04
CA TRP A 130 -18.79 -42.14 1.32
C TRP A 130 -17.84 -41.51 2.36
N GLY A 131 -16.94 -40.59 1.96
CA GLY A 131 -15.93 -40.01 2.86
C GLY A 131 -16.37 -38.78 3.68
N ALA A 132 -17.48 -38.12 3.31
CA ALA A 132 -17.85 -36.83 3.87
C ALA A 132 -18.36 -36.91 5.33
N ALA A 133 -18.98 -38.02 5.73
CA ALA A 133 -19.54 -38.15 7.08
C ALA A 133 -18.46 -38.34 8.16
N ALA A 134 -17.35 -39.01 7.84
CA ALA A 134 -16.27 -39.25 8.81
C ALA A 134 -15.42 -37.99 9.07
N ALA A 135 -15.21 -37.16 8.05
CA ALA A 135 -14.43 -35.93 8.18
C ALA A 135 -15.16 -34.84 9.01
N ALA A 136 -16.48 -34.73 8.87
CA ALA A 136 -17.27 -33.76 9.62
C ALA A 136 -17.28 -34.03 11.14
N ALA A 137 -17.31 -35.31 11.55
CA ALA A 137 -17.27 -35.70 12.96
C ALA A 137 -15.88 -35.45 13.60
N ALA A 138 -14.79 -35.67 12.85
CA ALA A 138 -13.44 -35.39 13.33
C ALA A 138 -13.16 -33.88 13.48
N ALA A 139 -13.68 -33.06 12.55
CA ALA A 139 -13.55 -31.60 12.64
C ALA A 139 -14.30 -31.03 13.87
N ALA A 140 -15.48 -31.55 14.19
CA ALA A 140 -16.27 -31.10 15.34
C ALA A 140 -15.59 -31.39 16.70
N LEU A 141 -14.86 -32.50 16.82
CA LEU A 141 -14.16 -32.85 18.07
C LEU A 141 -12.92 -31.99 18.35
N VAL A 142 -12.30 -31.39 17.32
CA VAL A 142 -11.15 -30.49 17.50
C VAL A 142 -11.61 -29.04 17.70
N PHE A 143 -12.66 -28.59 17.02
CA PHE A 143 -13.06 -27.18 17.00
C PHE A 143 -13.85 -26.72 18.25
N VAL A 144 -14.67 -27.59 18.84
CA VAL A 144 -15.51 -27.26 20.00
C VAL A 144 -14.72 -26.98 21.30
N PRO A 145 -13.65 -27.72 21.66
CA PRO A 145 -12.85 -27.36 22.83
C PRO A 145 -12.02 -26.08 22.63
N LEU A 146 -11.66 -25.74 21.38
CA LEU A 146 -10.91 -24.52 21.03
C LEU A 146 -11.75 -23.24 21.18
N LEU A 147 -13.07 -23.31 20.99
CA LEU A 147 -13.97 -22.16 21.16
C LEU A 147 -14.46 -21.97 22.60
N THR A 148 -14.43 -23.01 23.44
CA THR A 148 -15.03 -23.00 24.79
C THR A 148 -14.02 -22.81 25.93
N ARG A 149 -12.76 -23.22 25.74
CA ARG A 149 -11.65 -22.82 26.60
C ARG A 149 -10.92 -21.72 25.86
N GLY A 150 -10.94 -20.49 26.36
CA GLY A 150 -10.24 -19.32 25.80
C GLY A 150 -8.72 -19.51 25.78
N TRP A 151 -8.26 -20.43 24.94
CA TRP A 151 -6.87 -20.78 24.72
C TRP A 151 -6.29 -19.75 23.76
N VAL A 152 -6.00 -18.57 24.29
CA VAL A 152 -5.05 -17.66 23.66
C VAL A 152 -3.67 -18.24 23.96
N PRO A 153 -2.87 -18.65 22.96
CA PRO A 153 -1.52 -19.10 23.22
C PRO A 153 -0.75 -17.96 23.89
N ASP A 154 -0.34 -18.16 25.15
CA ASP A 154 0.41 -17.18 25.95
C ASP A 154 1.82 -16.89 25.41
N ASP A 155 2.19 -17.47 24.26
CA ASP A 155 3.53 -17.42 23.69
C ASP A 155 3.56 -17.08 22.19
N LEU A 156 2.73 -16.12 21.76
CA LEU A 156 2.97 -15.42 20.51
C LEU A 156 4.16 -14.46 20.69
N SER A 157 5.35 -15.05 20.81
CA SER A 157 6.53 -14.44 20.20
C SER A 157 6.22 -14.31 18.72
N LEU A 158 6.43 -13.13 18.14
CA LEU A 158 6.26 -12.86 16.72
C LEU A 158 7.32 -13.67 15.95
N ARG A 159 7.18 -14.99 15.87
CA ARG A 159 8.09 -15.84 15.11
C ARG A 159 7.74 -15.71 13.63
N GLY A 160 8.11 -14.58 13.03
CA GLY A 160 7.92 -14.30 11.62
C GLY A 160 7.33 -12.92 11.35
N ALA A 161 6.91 -12.74 10.09
CA ALA A 161 6.20 -11.56 9.65
C ALA A 161 4.70 -11.73 9.87
N ILE A 162 4.05 -10.70 10.43
CA ILE A 162 2.60 -10.54 10.34
C ILE A 162 2.33 -9.64 9.15
N GLU A 163 1.55 -10.15 8.21
CA GLU A 163 1.07 -9.40 7.05
C GLU A 163 -0.45 -9.37 7.09
N THR A 164 -0.99 -8.16 7.11
CA THR A 164 -2.44 -7.96 7.04
C THR A 164 -2.85 -7.82 5.59
N ALA A 165 -3.90 -8.54 5.21
CA ALA A 165 -4.52 -8.44 3.89
C ALA A 165 -5.45 -7.21 3.85
N ALA A 166 -6.72 -7.39 3.46
CA ALA A 166 -7.68 -6.30 3.25
C ALA A 166 -8.37 -5.78 4.52
N ALA A 167 -8.25 -6.48 5.65
CA ALA A 167 -8.95 -6.11 6.89
C ALA A 167 -7.95 -5.71 8.00
N PRO A 168 -8.31 -4.75 8.88
CA PRO A 168 -7.51 -4.43 10.04
C PRO A 168 -7.40 -5.65 10.96
N SER A 169 -6.26 -5.78 11.63
CA SER A 169 -6.00 -6.89 12.55
C SER A 169 -5.53 -6.36 13.90
N GLN A 170 -5.97 -7.01 14.98
CA GLN A 170 -5.52 -6.71 16.33
C GLN A 170 -4.74 -7.89 16.88
N VAL A 171 -3.53 -7.63 17.35
CA VAL A 171 -2.61 -8.64 17.89
C VAL A 171 -2.21 -8.21 19.30
N THR A 172 -2.36 -9.11 20.28
CA THR A 172 -1.87 -8.86 21.64
C THR A 172 -0.60 -9.66 21.86
N LEU A 173 0.51 -8.96 22.13
CA LEU A 173 1.78 -9.58 22.47
C LEU A 173 1.88 -9.85 23.97
N ARG A 174 2.90 -10.63 24.34
CA ARG A 174 3.27 -10.89 25.74
C ARG A 174 3.45 -9.60 26.53
N GLY A 175 2.97 -9.55 27.77
CA GLY A 175 3.01 -8.34 28.59
C GLY A 175 1.87 -7.37 28.29
N GLY A 176 0.86 -7.78 27.51
CA GLY A 176 -0.36 -7.00 27.28
C GLY A 176 -0.21 -5.87 26.27
N ILE A 177 0.89 -5.84 25.51
CA ILE A 177 1.08 -4.87 24.43
C ILE A 177 0.09 -5.18 23.33
N ARG A 178 -0.71 -4.19 22.92
CA ARG A 178 -1.67 -4.34 21.82
C ARG A 178 -1.14 -3.65 20.58
N LEU A 179 -1.18 -4.36 19.47
CA LEU A 179 -0.91 -3.88 18.13
C LEU A 179 -2.25 -3.82 17.38
N GLU A 180 -2.53 -2.70 16.73
CA GLU A 180 -3.59 -2.60 15.74
C GLU A 180 -2.93 -2.29 14.40
N LEU A 181 -3.10 -3.21 13.46
CA LEU A 181 -2.48 -3.19 12.14
C LEU A 181 -3.55 -2.76 11.13
N ALA A 182 -3.31 -1.68 10.40
CA ALA A 182 -4.16 -1.27 9.29
C ALA A 182 -4.02 -2.28 8.12
N PRO A 183 -4.99 -2.35 7.18
CA PRO A 183 -4.85 -3.17 5.97
C PRO A 183 -3.53 -2.95 5.22
N GLY A 184 -2.95 -4.01 4.67
CA GLY A 184 -1.68 -3.97 3.92
C GLY A 184 -0.43 -3.72 4.77
N THR A 185 -0.54 -3.77 6.10
CA THR A 185 0.58 -3.58 7.03
C THR A 185 1.39 -4.85 7.19
N ARG A 186 2.73 -4.70 7.19
CA ARG A 186 3.69 -5.79 7.42
C ARG A 186 4.65 -5.44 8.54
N VAL A 187 4.63 -6.26 9.60
CA VAL A 187 5.48 -6.12 10.79
C VAL A 187 6.25 -7.41 11.03
N VAL A 188 7.54 -7.29 11.32
CA VAL A 188 8.45 -8.41 11.60
C VAL A 188 9.08 -8.21 12.98
N ASP A 189 9.30 -9.27 13.74
CA ASP A 189 10.14 -9.19 14.94
C ASP A 189 11.61 -9.02 14.52
N ASP A 190 12.31 -8.04 15.09
CA ASP A 190 13.74 -7.87 14.85
C ASP A 190 14.54 -8.58 15.96
N PRO A 191 15.10 -9.78 15.69
CA PRO A 191 15.83 -10.55 16.70
C PRO A 191 17.17 -9.90 17.08
N GLY A 192 17.66 -8.92 16.31
CA GLY A 192 18.95 -8.27 16.55
C GLY A 192 18.92 -7.13 17.58
N GLY A 193 17.74 -6.66 17.99
CA GLY A 193 17.59 -5.52 18.88
C GLY A 193 17.83 -5.85 20.36
N SER A 194 18.37 -4.90 21.13
CA SER A 194 18.35 -4.98 22.59
C SER A 194 16.92 -4.74 23.08
N GLY A 195 16.20 -5.82 23.41
CA GLY A 195 14.81 -5.74 23.86
C GLY A 195 13.84 -6.18 22.76
N ARG A 196 12.58 -5.72 22.83
CA ARG A 196 11.56 -6.04 21.81
C ARG A 196 11.53 -4.93 20.77
N THR A 197 12.14 -5.22 19.63
CA THR A 197 12.15 -4.31 18.48
C THR A 197 11.25 -4.89 17.39
N LEU A 198 10.25 -4.12 16.97
CA LEU A 198 9.36 -4.47 15.86
C LEU A 198 9.83 -3.73 14.62
N LEU A 199 10.10 -4.44 13.52
CA LEU A 199 10.38 -3.83 12.23
C LEU A 199 9.06 -3.64 11.45
N LEU A 200 8.64 -2.39 11.27
CA LEU A 200 7.54 -2.04 10.40
C LEU A 200 8.08 -1.76 8.99
N GLU A 201 7.81 -2.68 8.05
CA GLU A 201 8.30 -2.59 6.67
C GLU A 201 7.39 -1.72 5.80
N ARG A 202 6.07 -1.81 6.00
CA ARG A 202 5.05 -1.04 5.26
C ARG A 202 3.74 -0.95 6.04
N GLY A 203 2.95 0.09 5.75
CA GLY A 203 1.60 0.27 6.27
C GLY A 203 1.55 1.08 7.56
N ARG A 204 0.51 0.87 8.38
CA ARG A 204 0.27 1.62 9.61
C ARG A 204 0.09 0.67 10.80
N LEU A 205 0.84 0.95 11.86
CA LEU A 205 0.77 0.25 13.13
C LEU A 205 0.41 1.23 14.24
N THR A 206 -0.64 0.93 15.00
CA THR A 206 -0.92 1.57 16.28
C THR A 206 -0.47 0.65 17.41
N LEU A 207 0.36 1.13 18.31
CA LEU A 207 0.85 0.38 19.46
C LEU A 207 0.28 0.96 20.75
N ARG A 208 -0.20 0.10 21.66
CA ARG A 208 -0.54 0.45 23.04
C ARG A 208 0.27 -0.42 23.99
N VAL A 209 1.17 0.21 24.75
CA VAL A 209 2.06 -0.46 25.71
C VAL A 209 1.56 -0.20 27.13
N PRO A 210 1.18 -1.24 27.91
CA PRO A 210 0.82 -1.05 29.30
C PRO A 210 1.99 -0.49 30.13
N PRO A 211 1.71 0.33 31.16
CA PRO A 211 2.75 0.83 32.06
C PRO A 211 3.47 -0.33 32.76
N GLY A 212 4.78 -0.17 32.97
CA GLY A 212 5.63 -1.21 33.59
C GLY A 212 6.04 -2.35 32.66
N THR A 213 5.56 -2.38 31.41
CA THR A 213 6.08 -3.27 30.38
C THR A 213 7.49 -2.82 29.99
N GLY A 214 8.45 -3.73 29.88
CA GLY A 214 9.80 -3.41 29.38
C GLY A 214 9.75 -2.68 28.04
N GLY A 215 10.76 -1.87 27.74
CA GLY A 215 10.79 -1.01 26.55
C GLY A 215 10.49 -1.80 25.26
N VAL A 216 9.57 -1.26 24.45
CA VAL A 216 9.27 -1.72 23.10
C VAL A 216 9.72 -0.63 22.15
N SER A 217 10.40 -1.00 21.07
CA SER A 217 10.72 -0.08 19.98
C SER A 217 10.10 -0.55 18.67
N VAL A 218 9.70 0.40 17.83
CA VAL A 218 9.31 0.17 16.45
C VAL A 218 10.37 0.79 15.57
N ARG A 219 11.07 -0.03 14.81
CA ARG A 219 12.03 0.40 13.80
C ARG A 219 11.37 0.40 12.43
N THR A 220 11.72 1.39 11.65
CA THR A 220 11.41 1.49 10.22
C THR A 220 12.74 1.63 9.49
N VAL A 221 12.69 1.76 8.17
CA VAL A 221 13.90 2.07 7.38
C VAL A 221 14.48 3.47 7.68
N ASN A 222 13.66 4.41 8.18
CA ASN A 222 14.07 5.81 8.34
C ASN A 222 14.22 6.27 9.80
N LEU A 223 13.53 5.61 10.74
CA LEU A 223 13.50 5.99 12.15
C LEU A 223 13.33 4.81 13.09
N GLU A 224 13.65 5.03 14.36
CA GLU A 224 13.39 4.12 15.48
C GLU A 224 12.61 4.87 16.56
N ALA A 225 11.42 4.37 16.88
CA ALA A 225 10.54 4.91 17.91
C ALA A 225 10.54 3.98 19.13
N ALA A 226 11.15 4.40 20.25
CA ALA A 226 11.22 3.65 21.49
C ALA A 226 10.27 4.22 22.54
N VAL A 227 9.48 3.33 23.14
CA VAL A 227 8.35 3.67 24.01
C VAL A 227 8.77 3.71 25.47
N LEU A 228 8.30 4.74 26.18
CA LEU A 228 8.41 4.83 27.64
C LEU A 228 7.03 4.64 28.30
N GLY A 229 6.26 3.64 27.83
CA GLY A 229 5.09 3.07 28.50
C GLY A 229 3.69 3.51 28.07
N THR A 230 3.41 3.79 26.78
CA THR A 230 2.13 4.40 26.34
C THR A 230 1.67 4.04 24.91
N ALA A 231 0.83 4.88 24.27
CA ALA A 231 0.19 4.65 22.97
C ALA A 231 0.66 5.64 21.88
N PHE A 232 0.96 5.13 20.69
CA PHE A 232 1.44 5.90 19.55
C PHE A 232 1.22 5.11 18.25
N ASP A 233 1.24 5.81 17.14
CA ASP A 233 1.14 5.25 15.80
C ASP A 233 2.45 5.45 15.02
N VAL A 234 2.75 4.48 14.15
CA VAL A 234 3.85 4.54 13.20
C VAL A 234 3.30 4.21 11.83
N VAL A 235 3.62 5.04 10.85
CA VAL A 235 3.22 4.86 9.45
C VAL A 235 4.48 4.76 8.60
N VAL A 236 4.53 3.78 7.71
CA VAL A 236 5.56 3.67 6.67
C VAL A 236 4.88 3.67 5.31
N MET A 237 5.28 4.61 4.47
CA MET A 237 4.80 4.77 3.11
C MET A 237 5.95 4.54 2.14
N HIS A 238 5.66 3.84 1.06
CA HIS A 238 6.53 3.80 -0.11
C HIS A 238 6.11 4.89 -1.06
N LEU A 239 7.07 5.72 -1.43
CA LEU A 239 6.90 6.82 -2.37
C LEU A 239 7.31 6.35 -3.77
N PRO A 240 6.80 6.99 -4.84
CA PRO A 240 7.31 6.79 -6.19
C PRO A 240 8.84 6.95 -6.24
N GLY A 241 9.51 6.16 -7.08
CA GLY A 241 10.97 6.17 -7.19
C GLY A 241 11.70 5.34 -6.12
N GLY A 242 11.01 4.47 -5.39
CA GLY A 242 11.61 3.53 -4.44
C GLY A 242 12.03 4.15 -3.11
N GLN A 243 11.69 5.41 -2.87
CA GLN A 243 11.89 6.07 -1.59
C GLN A 243 10.87 5.60 -0.56
N SER A 244 11.18 5.82 0.71
CA SER A 244 10.26 5.54 1.80
C SER A 244 10.19 6.72 2.75
N ALA A 245 9.01 6.93 3.32
CA ALA A 245 8.78 7.88 4.39
C ALA A 245 8.25 7.15 5.63
N SER A 246 8.62 7.64 6.79
CA SER A 246 8.16 7.13 8.07
C SER A 246 7.64 8.29 8.92
N ALA A 247 6.50 8.08 9.56
CA ALA A 247 5.88 9.02 10.46
C ALA A 247 5.61 8.36 11.81
N VAL A 248 5.74 9.12 12.89
CA VAL A 248 5.40 8.69 14.25
C VAL A 248 4.48 9.74 14.85
N GLY A 249 3.30 9.33 15.31
CA GLY A 249 2.36 10.16 16.05
C GLY A 249 2.18 9.66 17.47
N VAL A 250 2.27 10.53 18.47
CA VAL A 250 2.10 10.14 19.88
C VAL A 250 0.69 10.49 20.35
N THR A 251 -0.11 9.47 20.64
CA THR A 251 -1.45 9.65 21.20
C THR A 251 -1.40 9.88 22.72
N GLU A 252 -0.58 9.09 23.42
CA GLU A 252 -0.46 9.15 24.87
C GLU A 252 1.02 9.01 25.28
N GLY A 253 1.42 9.73 26.35
CA GLY A 253 2.73 9.57 27.00
C GLY A 253 3.91 10.19 26.28
N THR A 254 5.03 9.46 26.26
CA THR A 254 6.31 9.92 25.71
C THR A 254 6.97 8.83 24.88
N VAL A 255 7.34 9.20 23.65
CA VAL A 255 8.06 8.34 22.71
C VAL A 255 9.39 9.01 22.39
N ARG A 256 10.45 8.23 22.41
CA ARG A 256 11.78 8.67 21.97
C ARG A 256 11.95 8.25 20.52
N VAL A 257 12.11 9.21 19.62
CA VAL A 257 12.31 8.95 18.20
C VAL A 257 13.76 9.27 17.86
N ARG A 258 14.44 8.29 17.25
CA ARG A 258 15.79 8.44 16.71
C ARG A 258 15.75 8.37 15.20
N ALA A 259 16.22 9.41 14.52
CA ALA A 259 16.25 9.52 13.07
C ALA A 259 17.50 10.30 12.64
N GLY A 260 18.19 9.87 11.58
CA GLY A 260 19.37 10.59 11.07
C GLY A 260 20.52 10.80 12.07
N GLY A 261 20.58 9.99 13.13
CA GLY A 261 21.57 10.14 14.21
C GLY A 261 21.15 11.09 15.34
N GLU A 262 20.03 11.78 15.20
CA GLU A 262 19.46 12.64 16.23
C GLU A 262 18.39 11.90 17.04
N GLU A 263 18.23 12.28 18.31
CA GLU A 263 17.23 11.73 19.23
C GLU A 263 16.32 12.85 19.74
N VAL A 264 15.01 12.69 19.58
CA VAL A 264 14.00 13.63 20.06
C VAL A 264 12.96 12.91 20.91
N ARG A 265 12.46 13.60 21.94
CA ARG A 265 11.36 13.11 22.76
C ARG A 265 10.06 13.78 22.31
N LEU A 266 9.10 12.97 21.92
CA LEU A 266 7.75 13.38 21.55
C LEU A 266 6.82 13.11 22.72
N THR A 267 5.94 14.05 23.02
CA THR A 267 4.81 13.86 23.96
C THR A 267 3.50 13.73 23.19
N ALA A 268 2.39 13.47 23.88
CA ALA A 268 1.06 13.55 23.27
C ALA A 268 0.91 14.85 22.45
N GLU A 269 0.26 14.74 21.28
CA GLU A 269 0.07 15.82 20.27
C GLU A 269 1.29 16.10 19.37
N TRP A 270 2.41 15.39 19.56
CA TRP A 270 3.61 15.58 18.74
C TRP A 270 3.76 14.49 17.68
N HIS A 271 4.29 14.92 16.54
CA HIS A 271 4.54 14.07 15.38
C HIS A 271 5.99 14.25 14.92
N ALA A 272 6.62 13.17 14.47
CA ALA A 272 7.92 13.20 13.81
C ALA A 272 7.84 12.50 12.46
N TYR A 273 8.65 12.98 11.52
CA TYR A 273 8.70 12.49 10.15
C TYR A 273 10.15 12.24 9.75
N ALA A 274 10.40 11.21 8.93
CA ALA A 274 11.71 10.92 8.39
C ALA A 274 11.59 10.33 6.98
N VAL A 275 12.48 10.73 6.09
CA VAL A 275 12.61 10.18 4.72
C VAL A 275 13.97 9.56 4.58
N THR A 276 14.10 8.60 3.67
CA THR A 276 15.39 8.00 3.30
C THR A 276 16.49 9.06 3.15
N GLY A 277 17.49 8.99 4.03
CA GLY A 277 18.74 9.76 3.93
C GLY A 277 18.75 11.10 4.65
N GLU A 278 17.60 11.69 4.98
CA GLU A 278 17.50 12.97 5.70
C GLU A 278 16.39 12.89 6.74
N ALA A 279 16.76 13.05 8.01
CA ALA A 279 15.79 13.22 9.07
C ALA A 279 15.26 14.64 9.00
N LEU A 280 14.07 14.82 8.43
CA LEU A 280 13.29 16.02 8.68
C LEU A 280 12.62 15.88 10.06
N LEU A 281 13.43 15.94 11.11
CA LEU A 281 12.88 16.28 12.42
C LEU A 281 12.23 17.65 12.25
N VAL A 282 10.91 17.73 12.40
CA VAL A 282 10.20 18.99 12.55
C VAL A 282 10.61 19.54 13.92
N GLN A 283 11.85 20.03 13.96
CA GLN A 283 12.54 20.55 15.12
C GLN A 283 12.43 22.06 15.02
N GLU A 284 11.29 22.60 15.44
CA GLU A 284 11.20 24.00 15.85
C GLU A 284 10.07 24.22 16.87
N GLY A 285 9.91 23.29 17.82
CA GLY A 285 9.05 23.51 19.00
C GLY A 285 7.56 23.78 18.73
N ARG A 286 7.13 23.72 17.47
CA ARG A 286 5.76 23.80 17.02
C ARG A 286 5.33 22.41 16.60
N ALA A 287 4.78 21.68 17.57
CA ALA A 287 3.88 20.59 17.25
C ALA A 287 2.87 21.09 16.21
N ILE A 288 2.62 20.29 15.17
CA ILE A 288 1.45 20.48 14.34
C ILE A 288 0.26 20.02 15.20
N ARG A 289 -0.36 20.96 15.92
CA ARG A 289 -1.46 20.69 16.86
C ARG A 289 -2.82 20.64 16.19
N SER A 290 -2.90 21.10 14.94
CA SER A 290 -4.15 21.15 14.20
C SER A 290 -3.94 20.99 12.69
N PRO A 291 -4.97 20.53 11.95
CA PRO A 291 -4.97 20.52 10.49
C PRO A 291 -4.59 21.90 9.90
N ARG A 292 -5.01 22.99 10.55
CA ARG A 292 -4.71 24.35 10.12
C ARG A 292 -3.22 24.70 10.19
N GLU A 293 -2.53 24.23 11.23
CA GLU A 293 -1.07 24.39 11.33
C GLU A 293 -0.33 23.52 10.33
N ALA A 294 -0.85 22.31 10.06
CA ALA A 294 -0.32 21.41 9.05
C ALA A 294 -0.36 22.05 7.65
N LEU A 295 -1.51 22.65 7.30
CA LEU A 295 -1.71 23.41 6.06
C LEU A 295 -0.84 24.67 6.00
N ALA A 296 -0.62 25.35 7.14
CA ALA A 296 0.27 26.51 7.19
C ALA A 296 1.75 26.10 6.97
N MET A 297 2.19 24.99 7.55
CA MET A 297 3.51 24.41 7.30
C MET A 297 3.68 24.00 5.84
N LEU A 298 2.66 23.36 5.27
CA LEU A 298 2.60 23.04 3.84
C LEU A 298 2.74 24.29 2.95
N ALA A 299 2.01 25.35 3.28
CA ALA A 299 2.09 26.62 2.56
C ALA A 299 3.48 27.27 2.69
N GLN A 300 4.11 27.19 3.87
CA GLN A 300 5.45 27.71 4.11
C GLN A 300 6.51 26.90 3.35
N HIS A 301 6.43 25.56 3.37
CA HIS A 301 7.28 24.69 2.56
C HIS A 301 7.10 24.98 1.07
N ARG A 302 5.86 25.20 0.59
CA ARG A 302 5.61 25.60 -0.80
C ARG A 302 6.32 26.91 -1.16
N GLN A 303 6.28 27.91 -0.29
CA GLN A 303 7.01 29.17 -0.48
C GLN A 303 8.53 28.96 -0.49
N ALA A 304 9.04 27.99 0.27
CA ALA A 304 10.45 27.63 0.24
C ALA A 304 10.82 26.90 -1.07
N VAL A 305 9.96 25.99 -1.56
CA VAL A 305 10.13 25.28 -2.84
C VAL A 305 10.09 26.25 -4.02
N SER A 306 9.10 27.14 -4.06
CA SER A 306 9.00 28.15 -5.13
C SER A 306 10.16 29.14 -5.11
N ALA A 307 10.82 29.31 -3.96
CA ALA A 307 12.05 30.09 -3.82
C ALA A 307 13.34 29.27 -4.11
N GLY A 308 13.22 28.00 -4.54
CA GLY A 308 14.34 27.10 -4.80
C GLY A 308 15.12 26.68 -3.55
N ARG A 309 14.58 26.92 -2.35
CA ARG A 309 15.20 26.63 -1.05
C ARG A 309 14.82 25.27 -0.48
N ASP A 310 13.84 24.62 -1.08
CA ASP A 310 13.28 23.36 -0.63
C ASP A 310 12.82 22.55 -1.85
N ARG A 311 12.72 21.23 -1.74
CA ARG A 311 12.42 20.38 -2.89
C ARG A 311 11.02 19.80 -2.91
N ASP A 312 10.30 19.62 -1.79
CA ASP A 312 9.04 18.86 -1.87
C ASP A 312 7.95 19.20 -0.84
N ALA A 313 7.14 20.23 -1.15
CA ALA A 313 5.89 20.50 -0.44
C ALA A 313 4.82 19.42 -0.68
N ARG A 314 4.85 18.74 -1.83
CA ARG A 314 3.94 17.62 -2.15
C ARG A 314 4.14 16.44 -1.19
N TRP A 315 5.37 16.21 -0.74
CA TRP A 315 5.71 15.14 0.20
C TRP A 315 5.10 15.38 1.59
N LEU A 316 5.21 16.61 2.11
CA LEU A 316 4.60 16.96 3.40
C LEU A 316 3.08 16.75 3.36
N ALA A 317 2.43 17.03 2.22
CA ALA A 317 0.99 16.86 2.04
C ALA A 317 0.59 15.38 2.10
N ALA A 318 1.32 14.51 1.38
CA ALA A 318 1.07 13.08 1.37
C ALA A 318 1.23 12.48 2.78
N ILE A 319 2.23 12.93 3.53
CA ILE A 319 2.43 12.52 4.92
C ILE A 319 1.28 12.97 5.82
N LEU A 320 0.89 14.23 5.73
CA LEU A 320 -0.17 14.78 6.56
C LEU A 320 -1.52 14.12 6.25
N LEU A 321 -1.77 13.77 4.98
CA LEU A 321 -2.92 12.96 4.56
C LEU A 321 -2.90 11.57 5.20
N ALA A 322 -1.79 10.84 5.04
CA ALA A 322 -1.70 9.46 5.48
C ALA A 322 -1.73 9.30 7.01
N SER A 323 -1.22 10.29 7.73
CA SER A 323 -1.32 10.38 9.19
C SER A 323 -2.71 10.84 9.67
N GLY A 324 -3.58 11.30 8.75
CA GLY A 324 -4.91 11.79 9.06
C GLY A 324 -4.94 13.19 9.68
N HIS A 325 -3.85 13.96 9.57
CA HIS A 325 -3.81 15.37 10.00
C HIS A 325 -4.58 16.31 9.07
N ILE A 326 -4.66 15.95 7.80
CA ILE A 326 -5.47 16.66 6.82
C ILE A 326 -6.26 15.62 6.01
N SER A 327 -7.46 15.99 5.59
CA SER A 327 -8.29 15.19 4.69
C SER A 327 -8.03 15.56 3.22
N HIS A 328 -8.49 14.73 2.30
CA HIS A 328 -8.49 15.10 0.87
C HIS A 328 -9.30 16.37 0.61
N ALA A 329 -10.36 16.63 1.39
CA ALA A 329 -11.14 17.87 1.29
C ALA A 329 -10.34 19.12 1.70
N ASP A 330 -9.45 18.99 2.70
CA ASP A 330 -8.57 20.07 3.13
C ASP A 330 -7.54 20.43 2.04
N LEU A 331 -7.12 19.45 1.24
CA LEU A 331 -6.21 19.67 0.10
C LEU A 331 -6.92 20.17 -1.16
N ALA A 332 -8.18 19.79 -1.39
CA ALA A 332 -8.95 20.23 -2.55
C ALA A 332 -9.12 21.77 -2.62
N GLY A 333 -9.06 22.45 -1.47
CA GLY A 333 -9.03 23.91 -1.38
C GLY A 333 -7.65 24.55 -1.54
N THR A 334 -6.61 23.76 -1.78
CA THR A 334 -5.23 24.24 -1.98
C THR A 334 -4.81 23.98 -3.43
N ASP A 335 -4.16 24.93 -4.08
CA ASP A 335 -3.61 24.79 -5.45
C ASP A 335 -2.45 23.78 -5.56
N LEU A 336 -2.45 22.71 -4.76
CA LEU A 336 -1.41 21.66 -4.75
C LEU A 336 -1.61 20.63 -5.87
N VAL A 337 -2.82 20.53 -6.45
CA VAL A 337 -3.19 19.52 -7.46
C VAL A 337 -3.01 20.03 -8.91
N GLY A 338 -2.84 21.34 -9.15
CA GLY A 338 -3.07 21.94 -10.48
C GLY A 338 -1.86 22.49 -11.26
N GLY A 339 -0.61 22.10 -10.97
CA GLY A 339 0.55 22.89 -11.40
C GLY A 339 1.66 22.20 -12.19
N GLU A 340 1.37 21.46 -13.26
CA GLU A 340 2.36 21.10 -14.30
C GLU A 340 1.68 21.03 -15.69
N ASN A 341 1.21 22.17 -16.20
CA ASN A 341 0.92 22.39 -17.63
C ASN A 341 1.39 23.80 -17.98
N GLY A 342 2.70 24.04 -17.89
CA GLY A 342 3.32 25.17 -18.55
C GLY A 342 3.68 24.76 -19.97
N GLU A 343 2.79 25.05 -20.92
CA GLU A 343 3.16 25.13 -22.33
C GLU A 343 4.25 26.20 -22.45
N GLY A 344 5.45 25.78 -22.83
CA GLY A 344 6.52 26.70 -23.22
C GLY A 344 6.26 27.22 -24.63
N GLU A 345 6.04 28.53 -24.73
CA GLU A 345 6.33 29.33 -25.93
C GLU A 345 7.84 29.33 -26.24
#